data_AF-A0A960N1F6-F1
#
_entry.id   AF-A0A960N1F6-F1
#
_cell.length_a   1.000
_cell.length_b   1.000
_cell.length_c   1.000
_cell.angle_alpha   90.00
_cell.angle_beta   90.00
_cell.angle_gamma   90.00
#
_symmetry.space_group_name_H-M   'P 1'
#
loop_
_entity.id
_entity.type
_entity.pdbx_description
1 polymer ?
#
loop_
_entity_poly.entity_id
_entity_poly.type
_entity_poly.pdbx_seq_one_letter_code
_entity_poly.pdbx_strand_id
1 'polypeptide(L)'
;MNRHCALVLHAHVPWVRHPETPRCLEEDWLFEAICETYLPLIEVLFRLREEGVPWRLTMNLSPTLLGMLSDPLMQHRASNYFDRTIRLAASEAERSEDPGVSRLARWYEERLNRLRHLFENDWGRNLIPAFRSLSDSGHLEITACGATHGLLPLLIKVPEA
;
A
#
# COMPACT_ATOMS: atom_id res chain seq x y z
N MET A 1 3.92 30.40 -20.44
CA MET A 1 3.29 29.11 -20.78
C MET A 1 3.37 28.23 -19.54
N ASN A 2 2.25 27.96 -18.87
CA ASN A 2 2.26 27.02 -17.75
C ASN A 2 2.47 25.63 -18.32
N ARG A 3 3.57 24.98 -17.95
CA ARG A 3 3.84 23.59 -18.30
C ARG A 3 3.04 22.72 -17.34
N HIS A 4 2.10 21.96 -17.86
CA HIS A 4 1.38 20.96 -17.07
C HIS A 4 2.20 19.69 -17.01
N CYS A 5 2.40 19.18 -15.79
CA CYS A 5 2.96 17.85 -15.54
C CYS A 5 1.86 16.99 -14.93
N ALA A 6 1.58 15.84 -15.54
CA ALA A 6 0.61 14.88 -15.04
C ALA A 6 1.36 13.63 -14.56
N LEU A 7 1.43 13.45 -13.25
CA LEU A 7 1.93 12.21 -12.65
C LEU A 7 0.76 11.24 -12.48
N VAL A 8 0.87 10.08 -13.12
CA VAL A 8 -0.14 9.01 -13.06
C VAL A 8 0.51 7.78 -12.43
N LEU A 9 0.03 7.41 -11.24
CA LEU A 9 0.49 6.20 -10.53
C LEU A 9 -0.49 5.05 -10.78
N HIS A 10 0.01 3.90 -11.20
CA HIS A 10 -0.83 2.72 -11.40
C HIS A 10 -0.58 1.69 -10.29
N ALA A 11 -1.55 1.52 -9.39
CA ALA A 11 -1.46 0.58 -8.28
C ALA A 11 -2.27 -0.69 -8.57
N HIS A 12 -1.54 -1.79 -8.67
CA HIS A 12 -2.10 -3.11 -8.94
C HIS A 12 -1.33 -4.19 -8.21
N VAL A 13 -2.07 -5.15 -7.67
CA VAL A 13 -1.57 -6.45 -7.21
C VAL A 13 -2.55 -7.49 -7.77
N PRO A 14 -2.06 -8.60 -8.36
CA PRO A 14 -2.92 -9.69 -8.79
C PRO A 14 -3.64 -10.30 -7.58
N TRP A 15 -4.70 -11.07 -7.82
CA TRP A 15 -5.42 -11.70 -6.72
C TRP A 15 -4.56 -12.77 -6.04
N VAL A 16 -4.04 -12.46 -4.86
CA VAL A 16 -3.14 -13.32 -4.07
C VAL A 16 -3.78 -13.81 -2.78
N ARG A 17 -5.09 -13.66 -2.60
CA ARG A 17 -5.79 -14.06 -1.36
C ARG A 17 -5.99 -15.57 -1.31
N HIS A 18 -5.33 -16.24 -0.35
CA HIS A 18 -5.36 -17.69 -0.14
C HIS A 18 -5.91 -18.07 1.24
N PRO A 19 -7.24 -18.12 1.43
CA PRO A 19 -7.86 -18.43 2.72
C PRO A 19 -7.58 -19.85 3.22
N GLU A 20 -7.37 -20.79 2.30
CA GLU A 20 -7.12 -22.21 2.59
C GLU A 20 -5.76 -22.47 3.24
N THR A 21 -4.80 -21.57 3.05
CA THR A 21 -3.44 -21.73 3.56
C THR A 21 -3.19 -20.71 4.68
N PRO A 22 -2.71 -21.12 5.87
CA PRO A 22 -2.45 -20.20 6.98
C PRO A 22 -1.42 -19.10 6.67
N ARG A 23 -0.44 -19.40 5.81
CA ARG A 23 0.57 -18.48 5.30
C ARG A 23 0.93 -18.82 3.86
N CYS A 24 0.87 -17.83 2.99
CA CYS A 24 1.21 -17.92 1.57
C CYS A 24 2.20 -16.80 1.25
N LEU A 25 3.25 -17.08 0.47
CA LEU A 25 4.31 -16.10 0.20
C LEU A 25 3.84 -15.04 -0.81
N GLU A 26 2.93 -15.40 -1.70
CA GLU A 26 2.32 -14.53 -2.68
C GLU A 26 1.51 -13.40 -2.02
N GLU A 27 0.95 -13.65 -0.83
CA GLU A 27 0.28 -12.62 -0.03
C GLU A 27 1.24 -11.55 0.48
N ASP A 28 2.52 -11.91 0.70
CA ASP A 28 3.54 -10.96 1.15
C ASP A 28 3.70 -9.82 0.11
N TRP A 29 3.42 -10.04 -1.19
CA TRP A 29 3.40 -8.97 -2.20
C TRP A 29 2.41 -7.84 -1.87
N LEU A 30 1.21 -8.20 -1.37
CA LEU A 30 0.24 -7.19 -0.96
C LEU A 30 0.70 -6.47 0.32
N PHE A 31 1.25 -7.22 1.28
CA PHE A 31 1.64 -6.66 2.57
C PHE A 31 2.86 -5.74 2.44
N GLU A 32 3.83 -6.11 1.60
CA GLU A 32 4.96 -5.27 1.19
C GLU A 32 4.45 -4.02 0.48
N ALA A 33 3.51 -4.13 -0.47
CA ALA A 33 2.94 -2.97 -1.14
C ALA A 33 2.22 -2.01 -0.15
N ILE A 34 1.47 -2.54 0.82
CA ILE A 34 0.87 -1.75 1.90
C ILE A 34 1.94 -1.03 2.71
N CYS A 35 2.94 -1.77 3.19
CA CYS A 35 3.95 -1.30 4.13
C CYS A 35 4.95 -0.32 3.48
N GLU A 36 5.40 -0.60 2.26
CA GLU A 36 6.52 0.11 1.64
C GLU A 36 6.09 1.13 0.61
N THR A 37 4.85 1.04 0.10
CA THR A 37 4.35 1.95 -0.94
C THR A 37 3.12 2.73 -0.47
N TYR A 38 2.01 2.07 -0.15
CA TYR A 38 0.73 2.76 0.04
C TYR A 38 0.68 3.59 1.31
N LEU A 39 1.12 3.06 2.45
CA LEU A 39 1.16 3.81 3.71
C LEU A 39 2.14 4.99 3.64
N PRO A 40 3.40 4.83 3.17
CA PRO A 40 4.31 5.96 2.97
C PRO A 40 3.76 7.02 2.01
N LEU A 41 3.09 6.61 0.93
CA LEU A 41 2.46 7.54 0.00
C LEU A 41 1.33 8.31 0.69
N ILE A 42 0.45 7.63 1.43
CA ILE A 42 -0.61 8.26 2.22
C ILE A 42 -0.01 9.28 3.21
N GLU A 43 1.04 8.90 3.96
CA GLU A 43 1.72 9.80 4.92
C GLU A 43 2.19 11.10 4.24
N VAL A 44 2.83 10.99 3.07
CA VAL A 44 3.31 12.15 2.31
C VAL A 44 2.15 13.00 1.76
N LEU A 45 1.14 12.38 1.15
CA LEU A 45 0.04 13.09 0.52
C LEU A 45 -0.83 13.84 1.54
N PHE A 46 -1.07 13.23 2.71
CA PHE A 46 -1.78 13.89 3.80
C PHE A 46 -0.96 15.05 4.38
N ARG A 47 0.35 14.86 4.61
CA ARG A 47 1.23 15.95 5.08
C ARG A 47 1.21 17.13 4.12
N LEU A 48 1.37 16.90 2.81
CA LEU A 48 1.34 17.97 1.81
C LEU A 48 0.00 18.73 1.81
N ARG A 49 -1.11 18.01 1.98
CA ARG A 49 -2.45 18.61 2.11
C ARG A 49 -2.56 19.47 3.39
N GLU A 50 -2.09 18.96 4.52
CA GLU A 50 -2.14 19.65 5.81
C GLU A 50 -1.24 20.89 5.86
N GLU A 51 -0.10 20.86 5.19
CA GLU A 51 0.82 21.99 5.01
C GLU A 51 0.32 23.01 3.98
N GLY A 52 -0.82 22.74 3.30
CA GLY A 52 -1.38 23.62 2.28
C GLY A 52 -0.55 23.70 1.00
N VAL A 53 0.32 22.71 0.75
CA VAL A 53 1.12 22.64 -0.48
C VAL A 53 0.19 22.30 -1.65
N PRO A 54 0.17 23.10 -2.74
CA PRO A 54 -0.69 22.80 -3.87
C PRO A 54 -0.14 21.62 -4.68
N TRP A 55 -0.84 20.49 -4.66
CA TRP A 55 -0.50 19.32 -5.47
C TRP A 55 -1.75 18.69 -6.11
N ARG A 56 -1.54 18.01 -7.25
CA ARG A 56 -2.52 17.17 -7.90
C ARG A 56 -1.84 15.92 -8.46
N LEU A 57 -2.48 14.78 -8.33
CA LEU A 57 -1.99 13.50 -8.83
C LEU A 57 -3.15 12.64 -9.32
N THR A 58 -2.90 11.81 -10.33
CA THR A 58 -3.85 10.78 -10.74
C THR A 58 -3.35 9.42 -10.27
N MET A 59 -4.22 8.60 -9.70
CA MET A 59 -3.90 7.24 -9.28
C MET A 59 -4.94 6.26 -9.82
N ASN A 60 -4.47 5.20 -10.46
CA ASN A 60 -5.29 4.05 -10.81
C ASN A 60 -5.29 3.05 -9.67
N LEU A 61 -6.47 2.61 -9.25
CA LEU A 61 -6.63 1.55 -8.24
C LEU A 61 -7.34 0.36 -8.89
N SER A 62 -6.62 -0.74 -9.08
CA SER A 62 -7.23 -1.92 -9.70
C SER A 62 -8.32 -2.56 -8.81
N PRO A 63 -9.39 -3.13 -9.39
CA PRO A 63 -10.45 -3.76 -8.58
C PRO A 63 -9.95 -4.96 -7.75
N THR A 64 -8.97 -5.73 -8.23
CA THR A 64 -8.33 -6.79 -7.43
C THR A 64 -7.65 -6.24 -6.18
N LEU A 65 -6.90 -5.15 -6.33
CA LEU A 65 -6.25 -4.48 -5.20
C LEU A 65 -7.29 -3.97 -4.20
N LEU A 66 -8.32 -3.25 -4.65
CA LEU A 66 -9.37 -2.73 -3.78
C LEU A 66 -10.12 -3.86 -3.06
N GLY A 67 -10.42 -4.96 -3.76
CA GLY A 67 -11.03 -6.14 -3.17
C GLY A 67 -10.20 -6.70 -2.01
N MET A 68 -8.89 -6.88 -2.21
CA MET A 68 -8.00 -7.38 -1.16
C MET A 68 -7.76 -6.37 -0.03
N LEU A 69 -7.68 -5.06 -0.32
CA LEU A 69 -7.53 -4.03 0.72
C LEU A 69 -8.78 -3.94 1.63
N SER A 70 -9.95 -4.27 1.10
CA SER A 70 -11.20 -4.31 1.86
C SER A 70 -11.46 -5.62 2.60
N ASP A 71 -10.67 -6.67 2.35
CA ASP A 71 -10.90 -8.01 2.89
C ASP A 71 -10.38 -8.13 4.34
N PRO A 72 -11.23 -8.47 5.34
CA PRO A 72 -10.81 -8.54 6.73
C PRO A 72 -9.71 -9.56 7.03
N LEU A 73 -9.65 -10.68 6.30
CA LEU A 73 -8.60 -11.67 6.48
C LEU A 73 -7.26 -11.09 6.03
N MET A 74 -7.21 -10.45 4.85
CA MET A 74 -6.00 -9.80 4.34
C MET A 74 -5.55 -8.66 5.25
N GLN A 75 -6.47 -7.84 5.76
CA GLN A 75 -6.19 -6.78 6.73
C GLN A 75 -5.53 -7.32 8.01
N HIS A 76 -6.07 -8.43 8.55
CA HIS A 76 -5.48 -9.08 9.71
C HIS A 76 -4.10 -9.68 9.42
N ARG A 77 -3.94 -10.34 8.25
CA ARG A 77 -2.64 -10.89 7.83
C ARG A 77 -1.58 -9.80 7.58
N ALA A 78 -1.99 -8.62 7.11
CA ALA A 78 -1.10 -7.46 7.01
C ALA A 78 -0.59 -7.00 8.39
N SER A 79 -1.45 -6.97 9.43
CA SER A 79 -0.99 -6.73 10.81
C SER A 79 0.02 -7.77 11.27
N ASN A 80 -0.24 -9.05 10.98
CA ASN A 80 0.71 -10.13 11.31
C ASN A 80 2.03 -9.99 10.53
N TYR A 81 2.00 -9.43 9.31
CA TYR A 81 3.21 -9.09 8.55
C TYR A 81 4.01 -8.01 9.28
N PHE A 82 3.37 -6.90 9.69
CA PHE A 82 4.02 -5.87 10.52
C PHE A 82 4.67 -6.46 11.78
N ASP A 83 3.95 -7.30 12.53
CA ASP A 83 4.48 -7.94 13.74
C ASP A 83 5.74 -8.77 13.48
N ARG A 84 5.80 -9.49 12.37
CA ARG A 84 6.98 -10.29 12.01
C ARG A 84 8.15 -9.39 11.60
N THR A 85 7.89 -8.40 10.75
CA THR A 85 8.94 -7.54 10.19
C THR A 85 9.51 -6.58 11.24
N ILE A 86 8.70 -6.06 12.15
CA ILE A 86 9.17 -5.25 13.30
C ILE A 86 10.05 -6.10 14.22
N ARG A 87 9.62 -7.33 14.56
CA ARG A 87 10.43 -8.24 15.39
C ARG A 87 11.75 -8.60 14.73
N LEU A 88 11.75 -8.80 13.42
CA LEU A 88 12.97 -9.03 12.66
C LEU A 88 13.91 -7.81 12.74
N ALA A 89 13.40 -6.60 12.50
CA ALA A 89 14.19 -5.38 12.59
C ALA A 89 14.81 -5.17 13.98
N ALA A 90 14.02 -5.38 15.05
CA ALA A 90 14.51 -5.30 16.42
C ALA A 90 15.60 -6.35 16.71
N SER A 91 15.38 -7.59 16.27
CA SER A 91 16.34 -8.68 16.46
C SER A 91 17.67 -8.40 15.72
N GLU A 92 17.60 -7.85 14.52
CA GLU A 92 18.79 -7.48 13.74
C GLU A 92 19.52 -6.26 14.34
N ALA A 93 18.78 -5.32 14.94
CA ALA A 93 19.35 -4.19 15.66
C ALA A 93 20.16 -4.61 16.90
N GLU A 94 19.70 -5.65 17.60
CA GLU A 94 20.37 -6.20 18.79
C GLU A 94 21.53 -7.14 18.45
N ARG A 95 21.35 -8.00 17.44
CA ARG A 95 22.31 -9.05 17.08
C ARG A 95 23.52 -8.54 16.28
N SER A 96 23.36 -7.45 15.52
CA SER A 96 24.40 -6.97 14.62
C SER A 96 25.56 -6.31 15.36
N GLU A 97 26.77 -6.83 15.16
CA GLU A 97 28.01 -6.22 15.66
C GLU A 97 28.45 -5.02 14.81
N ASP A 98 27.99 -4.91 13.56
CA ASP A 98 28.23 -3.76 12.70
C ASP A 98 27.34 -2.57 13.14
N PRO A 99 27.92 -1.43 13.57
CA PRO A 99 27.16 -0.27 14.02
C PRO A 99 26.29 0.38 12.94
N GLY A 100 26.67 0.26 11.67
CA GLY A 100 25.91 0.73 10.52
C GLY A 100 24.65 -0.11 10.30
N VAL A 101 24.79 -1.43 10.33
CA VAL A 101 23.66 -2.36 10.20
C VAL A 101 22.72 -2.25 11.40
N SER A 102 23.25 -2.19 12.63
CA SER A 102 22.42 -2.00 13.84
C SER A 102 21.61 -0.69 13.77
N ARG A 103 22.23 0.41 13.34
CA ARG A 103 21.54 1.69 13.15
C ARG A 103 20.45 1.63 12.08
N LEU A 104 20.72 0.98 10.95
CA LEU A 104 19.74 0.82 9.88
C LEU A 104 18.55 -0.03 10.34
N ALA A 105 18.81 -1.12 11.06
CA ALA A 105 17.76 -1.98 11.61
C ALA A 105 16.86 -1.23 12.59
N ARG A 106 17.42 -0.42 13.50
CA ARG A 106 16.64 0.47 14.39
C ARG A 106 15.79 1.47 13.62
N TRP A 107 16.35 2.07 12.56
CA TRP A 107 15.58 3.00 11.72
C TRP A 107 14.38 2.32 11.06
N TYR A 108 14.55 1.09 10.56
CA TYR A 108 13.44 0.31 10.01
C TYR A 108 12.42 -0.06 11.09
N GLU A 109 12.87 -0.48 12.28
CA GLU A 109 11.98 -0.78 13.41
C GLU A 109 11.11 0.43 13.76
N GLU A 110 11.70 1.62 13.92
CA GLU A 110 10.99 2.86 14.20
C GLU A 110 10.00 3.22 13.08
N ARG A 111 10.44 3.13 11.82
CA ARG A 111 9.59 3.40 10.66
C ARG A 111 8.40 2.44 10.60
N LEU A 112 8.63 1.14 10.77
CA LEU A 112 7.59 0.11 10.70
C LEU A 112 6.57 0.26 11.84
N ASN A 113 7.01 0.58 13.05
CA ASN A 113 6.10 0.87 14.16
C ASN A 113 5.20 2.07 13.87
N ARG A 114 5.75 3.16 13.30
CA ARG A 114 4.96 4.32 12.88
C ARG A 114 3.93 3.96 11.80
N LEU A 115 4.35 3.25 10.76
CA LEU A 115 3.45 2.85 9.67
C LEU A 115 2.38 1.87 10.14
N ARG A 116 2.70 0.98 11.08
CA ARG A 116 1.72 0.12 11.74
C ARG A 116 0.70 0.94 12.51
N HIS A 117 1.11 1.96 13.27
CA HIS A 117 0.18 2.84 13.96
C HIS A 117 -0.76 3.53 12.96
N LEU A 118 -0.22 4.09 11.88
CA LEU A 118 -1.02 4.70 10.81
C LEU A 118 -2.01 3.69 10.22
N PHE A 119 -1.58 2.44 9.97
CA PHE A 119 -2.43 1.40 9.42
C PHE A 119 -3.55 0.98 10.37
N GLU A 120 -3.22 0.63 11.62
CA GLU A 120 -4.16 0.03 12.57
C GLU A 120 -5.03 1.06 13.28
N ASN A 121 -4.46 2.19 13.69
CA ASN A 121 -5.11 3.15 14.57
C ASN A 121 -5.80 4.26 13.77
N ASP A 122 -5.09 4.85 12.81
CA ASP A 122 -5.61 6.02 12.09
C ASP A 122 -6.59 5.60 10.99
N TRP A 123 -6.32 4.46 10.32
CA TRP A 123 -7.13 3.96 9.21
C TRP A 123 -7.92 2.68 9.50
N GLY A 124 -7.84 2.13 10.72
CA GLY A 124 -8.63 0.96 11.11
C GLY A 124 -8.37 -0.26 10.20
N ARG A 125 -7.13 -0.43 9.74
CA ARG A 125 -6.65 -1.44 8.78
C ARG A 125 -7.26 -1.35 7.38
N ASN A 126 -7.97 -0.28 7.05
CA ASN A 126 -8.56 -0.08 5.74
C ASN A 126 -8.04 1.22 5.12
N LEU A 127 -7.25 1.09 4.04
CA LEU A 127 -6.66 2.25 3.35
C LEU A 127 -7.60 2.93 2.35
N ILE A 128 -8.72 2.29 2.00
CA ILE A 128 -9.66 2.84 1.00
C ILE A 128 -10.23 4.21 1.44
N PRO A 129 -10.65 4.41 2.72
CA PRO A 129 -11.02 5.72 3.23
C PRO A 129 -9.95 6.81 3.07
N ALA A 130 -8.67 6.45 3.16
CA ALA A 130 -7.57 7.41 2.99
C ALA A 130 -7.53 7.96 1.55
N PHE A 131 -7.56 7.06 0.56
CA PHE A 131 -7.61 7.45 -0.85
C PHE A 131 -8.89 8.22 -1.19
N ARG A 132 -10.04 7.80 -0.64
CA ARG A 132 -11.31 8.53 -0.79
C ARG A 132 -11.20 9.95 -0.23
N SER A 133 -10.65 10.13 0.97
CA SER A 133 -10.48 11.46 1.58
C SER A 133 -9.63 12.40 0.71
N LEU A 134 -8.53 11.88 0.15
CA LEU A 134 -7.69 12.66 -0.78
C LEU A 134 -8.43 13.00 -2.08
N SER A 135 -9.25 12.07 -2.58
CA SER A 135 -10.09 12.28 -3.76
C SER A 135 -11.18 13.31 -3.54
N ASP A 136 -11.94 13.20 -2.45
CA ASP A 136 -13.04 14.11 -2.11
C ASP A 136 -12.54 15.54 -1.87
N SER A 137 -11.29 15.70 -1.43
CA SER A 137 -10.63 17.00 -1.27
C SER A 137 -10.11 17.61 -2.58
N GLY A 138 -10.19 16.90 -3.70
CA GLY A 138 -9.77 17.37 -5.02
C GLY A 138 -8.26 17.32 -5.31
N HIS A 139 -7.47 16.71 -4.43
CA HIS A 139 -6.02 16.56 -4.62
C HIS A 139 -5.68 15.31 -5.44
N LEU A 140 -6.42 14.22 -5.24
CA LEU A 140 -6.20 12.94 -5.91
C LEU A 140 -7.32 12.63 -6.90
N GLU A 141 -6.99 12.41 -8.17
CA GLU A 141 -7.94 11.87 -9.14
C GLU A 141 -7.82 10.34 -9.16
N ILE A 142 -8.91 9.62 -8.88
CA ILE A 142 -8.93 8.15 -8.91
C ILE A 142 -9.48 7.66 -10.26
N THR A 143 -8.75 6.74 -10.89
CA THR A 143 -9.17 6.04 -12.13
C THR A 143 -9.28 4.53 -11.92
N ALA A 144 -10.03 3.85 -12.79
CA ALA A 144 -10.22 2.40 -12.77
C ALA A 144 -9.50 1.70 -13.94
N CYS A 145 -9.41 0.37 -13.88
CA CYS A 145 -8.92 -0.47 -14.97
C CYS A 145 -9.80 -1.73 -15.09
N GLY A 146 -9.43 -2.67 -15.97
CA GLY A 146 -10.14 -3.95 -16.10
C GLY A 146 -10.19 -4.71 -14.78
N ALA A 147 -11.28 -5.47 -14.55
CA ALA A 147 -11.60 -6.10 -13.26
C ALA A 147 -10.42 -6.84 -12.61
N THR A 148 -9.71 -7.65 -13.40
CA THR A 148 -8.56 -8.47 -12.98
C THR A 148 -7.26 -8.03 -13.64
N HIS A 149 -7.22 -6.82 -14.20
CA HIS A 149 -6.09 -6.33 -15.02
C HIS A 149 -5.79 -7.24 -16.24
N GLY A 150 -6.85 -7.82 -16.82
CA GLY A 150 -6.75 -8.67 -18.01
C GLY A 150 -6.20 -7.92 -19.23
N LEU A 151 -5.44 -8.62 -20.06
CA LEU A 151 -4.93 -8.08 -21.32
C LEU A 151 -6.06 -8.01 -22.36
N LEU A 152 -6.85 -6.94 -22.28
CA LEU A 152 -8.08 -6.76 -23.07
C LEU A 152 -7.93 -7.05 -24.57
N PRO A 153 -6.85 -6.63 -25.27
CA PRO A 153 -6.67 -6.94 -26.69
C PRO A 153 -6.70 -8.43 -27.03
N LEU A 154 -6.32 -9.30 -26.09
CA LEU A 154 -6.39 -10.76 -26.27
C LEU A 154 -7.76 -11.33 -25.87
N LEU A 155 -8.45 -10.71 -24.91
CA LEU A 155 -9.75 -11.16 -24.40
C LEU A 155 -10.91 -10.80 -25.33
N ILE A 156 -10.80 -9.73 -26.14
CA ILE A 156 -11.84 -9.30 -27.09
C ILE A 156 -12.24 -10.41 -28.09
N LYS A 157 -11.37 -11.41 -28.31
CA LYS A 157 -11.68 -12.58 -29.13
C LYS A 157 -12.72 -13.53 -28.49
N VAL A 158 -13.01 -13.38 -27.21
CA VAL A 158 -13.99 -14.16 -26.43
C VAL A 158 -14.80 -13.18 -25.56
N PRO A 159 -15.85 -12.53 -26.12
CA PRO A 159 -16.53 -11.38 -25.50
C PRO A 159 -17.22 -11.65 -24.15
N GLU A 160 -17.43 -12.92 -23.81
CA GLU A 160 -18.20 -13.37 -22.64
C GLU A 160 -17.31 -13.81 -21.46
N ALA A 161 -15.97 -13.75 -21.62
CA ALA A 161 -15.00 -14.17 -20.60
C ALA A 161 -14.71 -13.08 -19.55
#